data_AF-A0A6C0DUG7-F1
#
_entry.id   AF-A0A6C0DUG7-F1
#
_cell.length_a   1.000
_cell.length_b   1.000
_cell.length_c   1.000
_cell.angle_alpha   90.00
_cell.angle_beta   90.00
_cell.angle_gamma   90.00
#
_symmetry.space_group_name_H-M   'P 1'
#
loop_
_entity.id
_entity.type
_entity.pdbx_description
1 polymer ?
#
loop_
_entity_poly.entity_id
_entity_poly.type
_entity_poly.pdbx_seq_one_letter_code
_entity_poly.pdbx_strand_id
1 'polypeptide(L)'
;MRHSVYTRFVDFIFQDLMISNLYIAAYQEMAIYLSNVNDAYGPLLTAHWEKKDDPQHYDYLTSQFVNPTPQRHILGIVGGNDVSLIKGNMVDLESDLRGINIPNTFCPWKQYQPPPKGQKEIVRDNRKIDIKIDVQKAHLPVYQMWAYPAVVAPEPIKNEVCVKPEKY
;
A
#
# COMPACT_ATOMS: atom_id res chain seq x y z
N MET A 1 -33.80 19.36 -57.72
CA MET A 1 -32.37 19.02 -57.49
C MET A 1 -31.83 19.64 -56.18
N ARG A 2 -32.48 19.46 -55.01
CA ARG A 2 -31.98 20.00 -53.71
C ARG A 2 -32.21 19.06 -52.50
N HIS A 3 -32.36 17.76 -52.73
CA HIS A 3 -32.53 16.77 -51.63
C HIS A 3 -31.42 15.71 -51.56
N SER A 4 -30.46 15.70 -52.49
CA SER A 4 -29.37 14.71 -52.53
C SER A 4 -28.10 15.14 -51.79
N VAL A 5 -27.94 16.44 -51.49
CA VAL A 5 -26.70 16.98 -50.90
C VAL A 5 -26.71 16.89 -49.36
N TYR A 6 -27.90 16.95 -48.73
CA TYR A 6 -28.01 16.97 -47.27
C TYR A 6 -27.73 15.61 -46.62
N THR A 7 -28.08 14.49 -47.27
CA THR A 7 -27.81 13.15 -46.72
C THR A 7 -26.32 12.84 -46.69
N ARG A 8 -25.58 13.16 -47.77
CA ARG A 8 -24.13 12.93 -47.82
C ARG A 8 -23.33 13.77 -46.82
N PHE A 9 -23.84 14.93 -46.41
CA PHE A 9 -23.13 15.80 -45.45
C PHE A 9 -23.30 15.31 -44.00
N VAL A 10 -24.46 14.76 -43.65
CA VAL A 10 -24.71 14.17 -42.33
C VAL A 10 -23.93 12.87 -42.16
N ASP A 11 -23.86 12.05 -43.22
CA ASP A 11 -23.07 10.81 -43.21
C ASP A 11 -21.57 11.07 -43.00
N PHE A 12 -21.02 12.14 -43.61
CA PHE A 12 -19.61 12.50 -43.47
C PHE A 12 -19.25 12.95 -42.04
N ILE A 13 -20.13 13.75 -41.41
CA ILE A 13 -19.94 14.18 -40.01
C ILE A 13 -20.04 12.99 -39.05
N PHE A 14 -20.93 12.03 -39.31
CA PHE A 14 -21.08 10.84 -38.47
C PHE A 14 -19.88 9.89 -38.58
N GLN A 15 -19.28 9.80 -39.79
CA GLN A 15 -18.07 9.02 -40.02
C GLN A 15 -16.84 9.66 -39.36
N ASP A 16 -16.68 10.98 -39.42
CA ASP A 16 -15.58 11.69 -38.74
C ASP A 16 -15.70 11.65 -37.20
N LEU A 17 -16.92 11.69 -36.65
CA LEU A 17 -17.17 11.51 -35.21
C LEU A 17 -16.92 10.08 -34.73
N MET A 18 -17.22 9.06 -35.56
CA MET A 18 -16.88 7.67 -35.26
C MET A 18 -15.37 7.42 -35.31
N ILE A 19 -14.68 7.96 -36.33
CA ILE A 19 -13.24 7.81 -36.50
C ILE A 19 -12.49 8.53 -35.38
N SER A 20 -12.90 9.73 -34.98
CA SER A 20 -12.30 10.44 -33.86
C SER A 20 -12.52 9.75 -32.51
N ASN A 21 -13.71 9.19 -32.25
CA ASN A 21 -13.96 8.41 -31.03
C ASN A 21 -13.17 7.08 -31.01
N LEU A 22 -13.00 6.42 -32.14
CA LEU A 22 -12.13 5.24 -32.27
C LEU A 22 -10.66 5.61 -32.03
N TYR A 23 -10.21 6.77 -32.53
CA TYR A 23 -8.85 7.27 -32.32
C TYR A 23 -8.61 7.66 -30.86
N ILE A 24 -9.59 8.29 -30.19
CA ILE A 24 -9.52 8.65 -28.77
C ILE A 24 -9.53 7.40 -27.89
N ALA A 25 -10.37 6.40 -28.19
CA ALA A 25 -10.38 5.12 -27.49
C ALA A 25 -9.06 4.35 -27.66
N ALA A 26 -8.49 4.34 -28.87
CA ALA A 26 -7.18 3.75 -29.13
C ALA A 26 -6.04 4.47 -28.39
N TYR A 27 -6.08 5.80 -28.28
CA TYR A 27 -5.11 6.55 -27.46
C TYR A 27 -5.32 6.37 -25.96
N GLN A 28 -6.56 6.23 -25.48
CA GLN A 28 -6.84 5.91 -24.08
C GLN A 28 -6.38 4.50 -23.72
N GLU A 29 -6.50 3.52 -24.62
CA GLU A 29 -5.93 2.19 -24.39
C GLU A 29 -4.40 2.20 -24.45
N MET A 30 -3.80 2.85 -25.45
CA MET A 30 -2.34 2.99 -25.57
C MET A 30 -1.68 3.73 -24.39
N ALA A 31 -2.40 4.66 -23.75
CA ALA A 31 -1.91 5.37 -22.57
C ALA A 31 -1.92 4.51 -21.28
N ILE A 32 -2.75 3.46 -21.23
CA ILE A 32 -2.80 2.53 -20.10
C ILE A 32 -1.57 1.61 -20.13
N TYR A 33 -1.08 1.23 -21.32
CA TYR A 33 0.12 0.39 -21.55
C TYR A 33 1.47 1.07 -21.25
N LEU A 34 1.48 2.29 -20.73
CA LEU A 34 2.73 2.98 -20.34
C LEU A 34 2.73 3.45 -18.88
N SER A 35 1.67 3.12 -18.12
CA SER A 35 1.54 3.53 -16.71
C SER A 35 2.13 2.53 -15.71
N ASN A 36 2.39 1.29 -16.13
CA ASN A 36 2.98 0.26 -15.28
C ASN A 36 4.49 0.18 -15.50
N VAL A 37 5.25 0.15 -14.40
CA VAL A 37 6.71 -0.01 -14.40
C VAL A 37 7.16 -1.25 -15.21
N ASN A 38 6.30 -2.27 -15.28
CA ASN A 38 6.51 -3.49 -16.07
C ASN A 38 6.57 -3.25 -17.61
N ASP A 39 5.92 -2.22 -18.13
CA ASP A 39 5.95 -1.94 -19.58
C ASP A 39 7.22 -1.16 -19.98
N ALA A 40 7.79 -0.39 -19.04
CA ALA A 40 9.03 0.37 -19.25
C ALA A 40 10.30 -0.48 -19.11
N TYR A 41 10.28 -1.50 -18.24
CA TYR A 41 11.45 -2.31 -17.90
C TYR A 41 11.31 -3.80 -18.28
N GLY A 42 10.22 -4.17 -18.96
CA GLY A 42 9.83 -5.58 -19.14
C GLY A 42 9.20 -6.14 -17.86
N PRO A 43 8.63 -7.37 -17.89
CA PRO A 43 8.10 -7.98 -16.69
C PRO A 43 9.21 -7.98 -15.64
N LEU A 44 8.99 -7.29 -14.51
CA LEU A 44 9.93 -7.33 -13.40
C LEU A 44 10.17 -8.80 -13.10
N LEU A 45 11.39 -9.28 -13.39
CA LEU A 45 11.81 -10.63 -13.08
C LEU A 45 11.89 -10.71 -11.56
N THR A 46 10.76 -10.94 -10.89
CA THR A 46 10.72 -11.26 -9.46
C THR A 46 11.31 -12.65 -9.18
N ALA A 47 12.07 -13.18 -10.13
CA ALA A 47 12.49 -14.56 -10.17
C ALA A 47 13.82 -14.69 -9.42
N HIS A 48 13.80 -15.53 -8.39
CA HIS A 48 14.91 -15.85 -7.49
C HIS A 48 16.26 -16.22 -8.17
N TRP A 49 16.30 -16.44 -9.48
CA TRP A 49 17.51 -16.85 -10.22
C TRP A 49 18.39 -15.67 -10.63
N GLU A 50 17.83 -14.47 -10.81
CA GLU A 50 18.60 -13.26 -11.18
C GLU A 50 19.58 -12.86 -10.07
N LYS A 51 19.22 -13.14 -8.81
CA LYS A 51 20.08 -12.96 -7.63
C LYS A 51 21.40 -13.73 -7.71
N LYS A 52 21.46 -14.82 -8.47
CA LYS A 52 22.68 -15.64 -8.59
C LYS A 52 23.72 -14.99 -9.52
N ASP A 53 23.27 -14.27 -10.54
CA ASP A 53 24.12 -13.77 -11.62
C ASP A 53 24.37 -12.25 -11.52
N ASP A 54 23.53 -11.49 -10.82
CA ASP A 54 23.73 -10.05 -10.59
C ASP A 54 24.26 -9.73 -9.16
N PRO A 55 25.53 -9.32 -9.00
CA PRO A 55 26.08 -8.92 -7.72
C PRO A 55 25.51 -7.60 -7.17
N GLN A 56 24.74 -6.85 -7.96
CA GLN A 56 24.04 -5.63 -7.52
C GLN A 56 22.60 -5.88 -7.04
N HIS A 57 22.15 -7.14 -7.05
CA HIS A 57 20.81 -7.51 -6.63
C HIS A 57 20.58 -7.18 -5.14
N TYR A 58 19.52 -6.41 -4.85
CA TYR A 58 19.18 -6.02 -3.49
C TYR A 58 18.49 -7.16 -2.74
N ASP A 59 19.02 -7.48 -1.55
CA ASP A 59 18.40 -8.44 -0.66
C ASP A 59 17.30 -7.79 0.18
N TYR A 60 16.06 -8.19 -0.10
CA TYR A 60 14.94 -7.86 0.76
C TYR A 60 14.97 -8.75 2.00
N LEU A 61 15.10 -8.13 3.17
CA LEU A 61 14.94 -8.82 4.44
C LEU A 61 13.47 -9.13 4.65
N THR A 62 13.18 -10.27 5.29
CA THR A 62 11.80 -10.64 5.66
C THR A 62 11.11 -9.59 6.52
N SER A 63 11.87 -8.81 7.29
CA SER A 63 11.38 -7.67 8.08
C SER A 63 10.84 -6.49 7.27
N GLN A 64 11.14 -6.42 5.97
CA GLN A 64 10.68 -5.35 5.09
C GLN A 64 9.26 -5.61 4.54
N PHE A 65 8.76 -6.85 4.67
CA PHE A 65 7.45 -7.23 4.18
C PHE A 65 6.39 -7.11 5.27
N VAL A 66 5.23 -6.61 4.89
CA VAL A 66 4.04 -6.53 5.75
C VAL A 66 3.13 -7.71 5.43
N ASN A 67 2.48 -8.27 6.46
CA ASN A 67 1.48 -9.32 6.28
C ASN A 67 0.34 -8.79 5.36
N PRO A 68 -0.06 -9.53 4.31
CA PRO A 68 -1.18 -9.15 3.44
C PRO A 68 -2.49 -8.85 4.20
N THR A 69 -2.68 -9.50 5.35
CA THR A 69 -3.79 -9.27 6.28
C THR A 69 -3.23 -8.80 7.63
N PRO A 70 -2.95 -7.50 7.81
CA PRO A 70 -2.42 -6.99 9.07
C PRO A 70 -3.49 -7.05 10.17
N GLN A 71 -3.10 -7.50 11.36
CA GLN A 71 -3.99 -7.65 12.52
C GLN A 71 -3.31 -7.14 13.80
N ARG A 72 -4.12 -6.86 14.83
CA ARG A 72 -3.66 -6.38 16.16
C ARG A 72 -3.71 -7.48 17.20
N HIS A 73 -2.72 -7.56 18.08
CA HIS A 73 -2.70 -8.53 19.17
C HIS A 73 -3.63 -8.07 20.30
N ILE A 74 -4.47 -8.97 20.83
CA ILE A 74 -5.40 -8.66 21.95
C ILE A 74 -4.66 -8.15 23.19
N LEU A 75 -3.53 -8.76 23.55
CA LEU A 75 -2.79 -8.44 24.78
C LEU A 75 -1.89 -7.20 24.63
N GLY A 76 -1.92 -6.54 23.47
CA GLY A 76 -1.03 -5.43 23.13
C GLY A 76 0.42 -5.88 23.02
N ILE A 77 1.10 -5.39 22.00
CA ILE A 77 2.57 -5.44 21.98
C ILE A 77 3.02 -3.99 22.14
N VAL A 78 4.10 -3.77 22.89
CA VAL A 78 4.73 -2.45 22.94
C VAL A 78 5.39 -2.21 21.57
N GLY A 79 4.63 -1.62 20.65
CA GLY A 79 5.05 -1.31 19.28
C GLY A 79 4.25 -2.03 18.19
N GLY A 80 4.51 -1.67 16.93
CA GLY A 80 3.89 -2.26 15.75
C GLY A 80 2.48 -1.75 15.44
N ASN A 81 1.68 -2.59 14.77
CA ASN A 81 0.35 -2.27 14.24
C ASN A 81 -0.75 -2.03 15.30
N ASP A 82 -0.39 -1.93 16.59
CA ASP A 82 -1.36 -1.72 17.66
C ASP A 82 -1.98 -0.31 17.64
N VAL A 83 -1.24 0.66 17.08
CA VAL A 83 -1.73 1.99 16.77
C VAL A 83 -2.58 1.95 15.49
N SER A 84 -3.67 2.71 15.48
CA SER A 84 -4.59 2.74 14.35
C SER A 84 -3.93 3.39 13.14
N LEU A 85 -3.88 2.65 12.04
CA LEU A 85 -3.30 3.14 10.80
C LEU A 85 -4.24 4.17 10.15
N ILE A 86 -3.70 4.93 9.22
CA ILE A 86 -4.49 5.79 8.34
C ILE A 86 -5.20 4.94 7.28
N LYS A 87 -6.40 5.35 6.87
CA LYS A 87 -7.17 4.70 5.80
C LYS A 87 -6.62 4.97 4.40
N GLY A 88 -6.08 6.17 4.17
CA GLY A 88 -5.32 6.51 2.98
C GLY A 88 -3.92 5.88 2.94
N ASN A 89 -3.13 6.25 1.92
CA ASN A 89 -1.76 5.78 1.79
C ASN A 89 -0.86 6.40 2.87
N MET A 90 -0.11 5.55 3.59
CA MET A 90 0.81 5.99 4.65
C MET A 90 1.97 6.80 4.09
N VAL A 91 2.49 6.42 2.93
CA VAL A 91 3.63 7.11 2.30
C VAL A 91 3.27 8.55 1.96
N ASP A 92 2.05 8.78 1.46
CA ASP A 92 1.59 10.12 1.09
C ASP A 92 1.36 10.99 2.33
N LEU A 93 0.83 10.41 3.42
CA LEU A 93 0.69 11.10 4.69
C LEU A 93 2.05 11.50 5.26
N GLU A 94 3.02 10.59 5.31
CA GLU A 94 4.36 10.88 5.82
C GLU A 94 5.06 11.96 4.97
N SER A 95 4.88 11.90 3.65
CA SER A 95 5.43 12.89 2.73
C SER A 95 4.77 14.27 2.90
N ASP A 96 3.47 14.34 3.16
CA ASP A 96 2.76 15.60 3.49
C ASP A 96 3.23 16.15 4.84
N LEU A 97 3.35 15.30 5.87
CA LEU A 97 3.84 15.69 7.21
C LEU A 97 5.30 16.18 7.18
N ARG A 98 6.13 15.62 6.30
CA ARG A 98 7.49 16.09 6.04
C ARG A 98 7.55 17.33 5.16
N GLY A 99 6.41 17.79 4.62
CA GLY A 99 6.30 18.95 3.76
C GLY A 99 6.88 18.77 2.36
N ILE A 100 7.16 17.53 1.93
CA ILE A 100 7.76 17.22 0.62
C ILE A 100 6.76 17.46 -0.51
N ASN A 101 5.48 17.19 -0.24
CA ASN A 101 4.38 17.34 -1.21
C ASN A 101 3.94 18.79 -1.44
N ILE A 102 4.58 19.75 -0.75
CA ILE A 102 4.21 21.17 -0.78
C ILE A 102 5.15 21.92 -1.73
N PRO A 103 4.63 22.74 -2.67
CA PRO A 103 5.47 23.46 -3.60
C PRO A 103 6.24 24.57 -2.88
N ASN A 104 7.54 24.67 -3.17
CA ASN A 104 8.37 25.77 -2.68
C ASN A 104 8.02 27.08 -3.43
N THR A 105 7.01 27.80 -2.94
CA THR A 105 6.53 29.06 -3.52
C THR A 105 6.25 30.10 -2.44
N PHE A 106 6.35 31.38 -2.82
CA PHE A 106 6.03 32.50 -1.94
C PHE A 106 4.54 32.83 -1.85
N CYS A 107 3.67 32.09 -2.56
CA CYS A 107 2.23 32.28 -2.52
C CYS A 107 1.66 31.74 -1.19
N PRO A 108 1.07 32.58 -0.30
CA PRO A 108 0.62 32.12 1.02
C PRO A 108 -0.43 31.01 0.98
N TRP A 109 -1.25 30.97 -0.07
CA TRP A 109 -2.29 29.95 -0.24
C TRP A 109 -1.77 28.59 -0.72
N LYS A 110 -0.52 28.52 -1.20
CA LYS A 110 0.13 27.25 -1.62
C LYS A 110 1.13 26.73 -0.59
N GLN A 111 1.41 27.52 0.44
CA GLN A 111 2.20 27.10 1.58
C GLN A 111 1.39 26.14 2.46
N TYR A 112 2.07 25.50 3.42
CA TYR A 112 1.40 24.62 4.37
C TYR A 112 0.27 25.35 5.08
N GLN A 113 -0.95 24.86 4.89
CA GLN A 113 -2.11 25.27 5.67
C GLN A 113 -2.53 24.10 6.56
N PRO A 114 -2.62 24.32 7.89
CA PRO A 114 -3.09 23.29 8.78
C PRO A 114 -4.56 22.97 8.44
N PRO A 115 -4.92 21.68 8.34
CA PRO A 115 -6.31 21.33 8.11
C PRO A 115 -7.18 21.80 9.29
N PRO A 116 -8.39 22.34 9.06
CA PRO A 116 -9.37 22.57 10.11
C PRO A 116 -9.59 21.33 10.98
N LYS A 117 -9.81 21.57 12.28
CA LYS A 117 -10.04 20.49 13.27
C LYS A 117 -11.21 19.60 12.83
N GLY A 118 -10.96 18.29 12.74
CA GLY A 118 -11.98 17.30 12.36
C GLY A 118 -12.13 17.05 10.86
N GLN A 119 -11.29 17.67 10.02
CA GLN A 119 -11.22 17.33 8.61
C GLN A 119 -10.76 15.88 8.43
N LYS A 120 -11.47 15.15 7.56
CA LYS A 120 -11.23 13.72 7.30
C LYS A 120 -10.23 13.48 6.18
N GLU A 121 -10.07 14.43 5.28
CA GLU A 121 -9.25 14.29 4.07
C GLU A 121 -8.38 15.53 3.88
N ILE A 122 -7.10 15.33 3.59
CA ILE A 122 -6.18 16.40 3.17
C ILE A 122 -6.17 16.40 1.65
N VAL A 123 -6.59 17.52 1.06
CA VAL A 123 -6.56 17.74 -0.39
C VAL A 123 -5.51 18.78 -0.69
N ARG A 124 -4.57 18.43 -1.58
CA ARG A 124 -3.50 19.31 -2.07
C ARG A 124 -3.61 19.39 -3.59
N ASP A 125 -4.12 20.51 -4.09
CA ASP A 125 -4.26 20.76 -5.51
C ASP A 125 -3.02 21.51 -6.03
N ASN A 126 -2.08 20.79 -6.62
CA ASN A 126 -0.85 21.36 -7.19
C ASN A 126 -0.80 21.12 -8.69
N ARG A 127 -0.22 22.06 -9.45
CA ARG A 127 -0.11 21.96 -10.92
C ARG A 127 0.55 20.69 -11.46
N LYS A 128 1.37 20.01 -10.66
CA LYS A 128 2.06 18.76 -11.05
C LYS A 128 1.40 17.51 -10.49
N ILE A 129 0.80 17.58 -9.31
CA ILE A 129 0.30 16.41 -8.58
C ILE A 129 -0.91 16.84 -7.75
N ASP A 130 -2.05 16.23 -8.00
CA ASP A 130 -3.23 16.37 -7.15
C ASP A 130 -3.24 15.19 -6.16
N ILE A 131 -3.05 15.50 -4.88
CA ILE A 131 -2.91 14.50 -3.81
C ILE A 131 -4.11 14.60 -2.87
N LYS A 132 -4.78 13.47 -2.66
CA LYS A 132 -5.92 13.31 -1.76
C LYS A 132 -5.63 12.22 -0.74
N ILE A 133 -5.52 12.61 0.53
CA ILE A 133 -5.12 11.71 1.63
C ILE A 133 -6.27 11.63 2.64
N ASP A 134 -6.89 10.46 2.77
CA ASP A 134 -7.90 10.17 3.80
C ASP A 134 -7.22 9.91 5.16
N VAL A 135 -7.33 10.85 6.10
CA VAL A 135 -6.71 10.85 7.44
C VAL A 135 -7.57 10.11 8.48
N GLN A 136 -8.67 9.48 8.08
CA GLN A 136 -9.46 8.68 9.01
C GLN A 136 -8.64 7.51 9.57
N LYS A 137 -8.80 7.25 10.87
CA LYS A 137 -8.17 6.12 11.56
C LYS A 137 -8.87 4.82 11.16
N ALA A 138 -8.12 3.87 10.60
CA ALA A 138 -8.53 2.51 10.31
C ALA A 138 -7.99 1.58 11.41
N HIS A 139 -8.91 1.07 12.23
CA HIS A 139 -8.58 0.09 13.27
C HIS A 139 -8.52 -1.31 12.65
N LEU A 140 -7.37 -1.96 12.76
CA LEU A 140 -7.21 -3.34 12.31
C LEU A 140 -7.98 -4.32 13.23
N PRO A 141 -8.45 -5.46 12.71
CA PRO A 141 -9.11 -6.47 13.53
C PRO A 141 -8.13 -7.04 14.57
N VAL A 142 -8.68 -7.45 15.71
CA VAL A 142 -7.87 -7.99 16.82
C VAL A 142 -7.83 -9.52 16.74
N TYR A 143 -6.71 -10.13 17.09
CA TYR A 143 -6.52 -11.58 17.12
C TYR A 143 -5.84 -12.04 18.41
N GLN A 144 -6.20 -13.25 18.85
CA GLN A 144 -5.62 -13.90 20.02
C GLN A 144 -4.37 -14.66 19.60
N MET A 145 -3.25 -14.43 20.31
CA MET A 145 -2.07 -15.27 20.14
C MET A 145 -2.38 -16.71 20.58
N TRP A 146 -1.78 -17.68 19.90
CA TRP A 146 -1.96 -19.09 20.29
C TRP A 146 -1.43 -19.29 21.72
N ALA A 147 -2.23 -19.89 22.59
CA ALA A 147 -1.77 -20.28 23.91
C ALA A 147 -0.71 -21.38 23.76
N TYR A 148 0.44 -21.22 24.40
CA TYR A 148 1.39 -22.32 24.55
C TYR A 148 0.71 -23.44 25.35
N PRO A 149 0.86 -24.72 24.95
CA PRO A 149 0.38 -25.81 25.77
C PRO A 149 1.10 -25.77 27.12
N ALA A 150 0.37 -26.05 28.21
CA ALA A 150 0.98 -26.16 29.52
C ALA A 150 2.07 -27.25 29.49
N VAL A 151 3.30 -26.89 29.83
CA VAL A 151 4.36 -27.88 30.01
C VAL A 151 4.07 -28.64 31.29
N VAL A 152 4.01 -29.96 31.21
CA VAL A 152 3.88 -30.81 32.41
C VAL A 152 5.12 -30.62 33.30
N ALA A 153 4.91 -30.50 34.61
CA ALA A 153 6.02 -30.43 35.56
C ALA A 153 6.89 -31.69 35.43
N PRO A 154 8.23 -31.58 35.56
CA PRO A 154 9.10 -32.76 35.59
C PRO A 154 8.72 -33.66 36.78
N GLU A 155 9.01 -34.96 36.66
CA GLU A 155 8.81 -35.89 37.76
C GLU A 155 9.55 -35.41 39.03
N PRO A 156 8.95 -35.59 40.23
CA PRO A 156 9.59 -35.17 41.46
C PRO A 156 10.92 -35.91 41.65
N ILE A 157 11.95 -35.16 42.06
CA ILE A 157 13.27 -35.72 42.37
C ILE A 157 13.09 -36.76 43.48
N LYS A 158 13.37 -38.04 43.17
CA LYS A 158 13.45 -39.11 44.16
C LYS A 158 14.78 -38.97 44.88
N ASN A 159 14.74 -38.58 46.15
CA ASN A 159 15.92 -38.57 47.00
C ASN A 159 16.21 -40.00 47.46
N GLU A 160 17.04 -40.73 46.71
CA GLU A 160 17.56 -42.03 47.11
C GLU A 160 18.64 -41.83 48.20
N VAL A 161 18.20 -41.50 49.42
CA VAL A 161 19.10 -41.49 50.57
C VAL A 161 19.38 -42.94 50.93
N CYS A 162 20.65 -43.32 50.90
CA CYS A 162 21.12 -44.59 51.44
C CYS A 162 20.95 -44.55 52.97
N VAL A 163 19.79 -45.00 53.47
CA VAL A 163 19.54 -45.09 54.91
C VAL A 163 20.34 -46.29 55.44
N LYS A 164 21.26 -46.04 56.38
CA LYS A 164 21.98 -47.09 57.09
C LYS A 164 20.95 -47.97 57.82
N PRO A 165 20.81 -49.26 57.52
CA PRO A 165 19.90 -50.11 58.27
C PRO A 165 20.42 -50.22 59.71
N GLU A 166 19.67 -49.71 60.67
CA GLU A 166 19.99 -49.86 62.08
C GLU A 166 19.87 -51.35 62.44
N LYS A 167 20.97 -51.88 62.97
CA LYS A 167 21.10 -53.28 63.39
C LYS A 167 20.54 -53.39 64.81
N TYR A 168 19.43 -54.12 64.96
CA TYR A 168 18.95 -54.60 66.27
C TYR A 168 20.04 -55.40 66.99
#